data_AF-A0A1W1ZFC3-F1
#
_entry.id   AF-A0A1W1ZFC3-F1
#
_cell.length_a   1.000
_cell.length_b   1.000
_cell.length_c   1.000
_cell.angle_alpha   90.00
_cell.angle_beta   90.00
_cell.angle_gamma   90.00
#
_symmetry.space_group_name_H-M   'P 1'
#
loop_
_entity.id
_entity.type
_entity.pdbx_description
1 polymer ?
#
loop_
_entity_poly.entity_id
_entity_poly.type
_entity_poly.pdbx_seq_one_letter_code
_entity_poly.pdbx_strand_id
1 'polypeptide(L)'
;MTRDERIQAMNTLLNQQREVLKTLNDALDALEAHRDDYATLIDYYYSDDYFVDLEAADNGEISEDISQEVVSEDAIYNVMVQQQETSLRLLEQALANLKQP
;
A
#
# COMPACT_ATOMS: atom_id res chain seq x y z
N MET A 1 34.86 20.46 -14.13
CA MET A 1 33.48 20.64 -14.64
C MET A 1 33.21 22.11 -14.89
N THR A 2 32.84 22.48 -16.11
CA THR A 2 32.50 23.84 -16.53
C THR A 2 31.20 24.33 -15.87
N ARG A 3 30.83 25.59 -16.10
CA ARG A 3 29.54 26.13 -15.65
C ARG A 3 28.37 25.36 -16.27
N ASP A 4 28.44 25.14 -17.58
CA ASP A 4 27.34 24.54 -18.34
C ASP A 4 27.15 23.06 -17.97
N GLU A 5 28.26 22.34 -17.78
CA GLU A 5 28.24 20.95 -17.28
C GLU A 5 27.60 20.86 -15.87
N ARG A 6 27.87 21.83 -14.98
CA ARG A 6 27.20 21.89 -13.65
C ARG A 6 25.71 22.14 -13.78
N ILE A 7 25.29 23.10 -14.60
CA ILE A 7 23.87 23.42 -14.79
C ILE A 7 23.12 22.22 -15.37
N GLN A 8 23.69 21.56 -16.37
CA GLN A 8 23.10 20.37 -16.96
C GLN A 8 22.96 19.23 -15.94
N ALA A 9 23.99 18.97 -15.13
CA ALA A 9 23.92 17.96 -14.08
C ALA A 9 22.81 18.27 -13.05
N MET A 10 22.68 19.52 -12.60
CA MET A 10 21.63 19.92 -11.67
C MET A 10 20.23 19.82 -12.27
N ASN A 11 20.06 20.18 -13.56
CA ASN A 11 18.78 20.03 -14.25
C ASN A 11 18.35 18.56 -14.35
N THR A 12 19.29 17.66 -14.59
CA THR A 12 19.02 16.22 -14.58
C THR A 12 18.53 15.77 -13.20
N LEU A 13 19.24 16.14 -12.13
CA LEU A 13 18.84 15.80 -10.75
C LEU A 13 17.47 16.40 -10.38
N LEU A 14 17.21 17.64 -10.78
CA LEU A 14 15.93 18.32 -10.56
C LEU A 14 14.78 17.55 -11.21
N ASN A 15 14.94 17.14 -12.47
CA ASN A 15 13.89 16.42 -13.18
C ASN A 15 13.70 15.00 -12.63
N GLN A 16 14.77 14.33 -12.21
CA GLN A 16 14.69 13.03 -11.53
C GLN A 16 13.92 13.15 -10.20
N GLN A 17 14.24 14.14 -9.38
CA GLN A 17 13.54 14.36 -8.11
C GLN A 17 12.05 14.67 -8.32
N ARG A 18 11.72 15.48 -9.33
CA ARG A 18 10.33 15.76 -9.70
C ARG A 18 9.57 14.50 -10.04
N GLU A 19 10.19 13.60 -10.79
CA GLU A 19 9.48 12.38 -11.20
C GLU A 19 9.28 11.40 -10.05
N VAL A 20 10.27 11.26 -9.16
CA VAL A 20 10.12 10.49 -7.92
C VAL A 20 8.94 11.03 -7.09
N LEU A 21 8.85 12.35 -6.92
CA LEU A 21 7.75 12.97 -6.18
C LEU A 21 6.40 12.78 -6.88
N LYS A 22 6.35 12.87 -8.21
CA LYS A 22 5.12 12.63 -8.96
C LYS A 22 4.64 11.19 -8.75
N THR A 23 5.50 10.20 -8.97
CA THR A 23 5.14 8.78 -8.79
C THR A 23 4.68 8.49 -7.36
N LEU A 24 5.35 9.06 -6.36
CA LEU A 24 4.95 8.88 -4.96
C LEU A 24 3.57 9.49 -4.68
N ASN A 25 3.29 10.71 -5.16
CA ASN A 25 1.98 11.33 -4.97
C ASN A 25 0.88 10.57 -5.70
N ASP A 26 1.10 10.13 -6.94
CA ASP A 26 0.11 9.32 -7.68
C ASP A 26 -0.23 8.02 -6.91
N ALA A 27 0.76 7.40 -6.25
CA ALA A 27 0.55 6.21 -5.43
C ALA A 27 -0.20 6.52 -4.12
N LEU A 28 0.09 7.66 -3.50
CA LEU A 28 -0.63 8.13 -2.31
C LEU A 28 -2.10 8.46 -2.64
N ASP A 29 -2.37 9.12 -3.76
CA ASP A 29 -3.72 9.41 -4.23
C ASP A 29 -4.52 8.11 -4.45
N ALA A 30 -3.89 7.09 -5.04
CA ALA A 30 -4.52 5.77 -5.20
C ALA A 30 -4.80 5.09 -3.85
N LEU A 31 -3.87 5.17 -2.90
CA LEU A 31 -4.05 4.63 -1.55
C LEU A 31 -5.18 5.35 -0.79
N GLU A 32 -5.28 6.67 -0.94
CA GLU A 32 -6.35 7.48 -0.35
C GLU A 32 -7.72 7.13 -0.95
N ALA A 33 -7.80 6.97 -2.27
CA ALA A 33 -9.03 6.58 -2.95
C ALA A 33 -9.50 5.17 -2.59
N HIS A 34 -8.58 4.23 -2.32
CA HIS A 34 -8.90 2.85 -1.93
C HIS A 34 -9.17 2.68 -0.43
N ARG A 35 -9.22 3.77 0.36
CA ARG A 35 -9.40 3.68 1.82
C ARG A 35 -10.69 2.97 2.22
N ASP A 36 -11.79 3.26 1.55
CA ASP A 36 -13.11 2.70 1.87
C ASP A 36 -13.20 1.22 1.45
N ASP A 37 -12.56 0.85 0.33
CA ASP A 37 -12.45 -0.54 -0.11
C ASP A 37 -11.62 -1.37 0.88
N TYR A 38 -10.50 -0.80 1.35
CA TYR A 38 -9.70 -1.42 2.41
C TYR A 38 -10.51 -1.59 3.71
N ALA A 39 -11.27 -0.57 4.11
CA ALA A 39 -12.13 -0.67 5.30
C ALA A 39 -13.18 -1.79 5.14
N THR A 40 -13.79 -1.92 3.96
CA THR A 40 -14.74 -3.01 3.64
C THR A 40 -14.09 -4.39 3.80
N LEU A 41 -12.84 -4.55 3.36
CA LEU A 41 -12.10 -5.81 3.52
C LEU A 41 -11.84 -6.14 5.00
N ILE A 42 -11.51 -5.13 5.82
CA ILE A 42 -11.27 -5.32 7.25
C ILE A 42 -12.58 -5.60 8.00
N ASP A 43 -13.66 -4.91 7.65
CA ASP A 43 -14.98 -5.14 8.21
C ASP A 43 -15.45 -6.57 7.90
N TYR A 44 -15.21 -7.08 6.68
CA TYR A 44 -15.46 -8.48 6.34
C TYR A 44 -14.67 -9.43 7.25
N TYR A 45 -13.36 -9.24 7.38
CA TYR A 45 -12.51 -10.12 8.21
C TYR A 45 -12.97 -10.24 9.67
N TYR A 46 -13.57 -9.18 10.23
CA TYR A 46 -14.11 -9.19 11.60
C TYR A 46 -15.61 -9.50 11.69
N SER A 47 -16.27 -9.79 10.56
CA SER A 47 -17.70 -10.06 10.52
C SER A 47 -18.04 -11.51 10.85
N ASP A 48 -19.30 -11.74 11.24
CA ASP A 48 -19.84 -13.10 11.37
C ASP A 48 -19.83 -13.84 10.03
N ASP A 49 -20.01 -13.13 8.90
CA ASP A 49 -20.01 -13.71 7.55
C ASP A 49 -18.65 -14.34 7.21
N TYR A 50 -17.53 -13.72 7.61
CA TYR A 50 -16.20 -14.32 7.42
C TYR A 50 -16.06 -15.67 8.11
N PHE A 51 -16.58 -15.81 9.33
CA PHE A 51 -16.51 -17.08 10.05
C PHE A 51 -17.39 -18.16 9.43
N VAL A 52 -18.55 -17.77 8.89
CA VAL A 52 -19.42 -18.67 8.12
C VAL A 52 -18.74 -19.13 6.84
N ASP A 53 -18.11 -18.19 6.11
CA ASP A 53 -17.42 -18.50 4.86
C ASP A 53 -16.16 -19.37 5.11
N LEU A 54 -15.44 -19.13 6.20
CA LEU A 54 -14.31 -19.95 6.64
C LEU A 54 -14.77 -21.39 6.96
N GLU A 55 -15.87 -21.56 7.69
CA GLU A 55 -16.43 -22.90 7.96
C GLU A 55 -16.86 -23.60 6.67
N ALA A 56 -17.49 -22.88 5.73
CA ALA A 56 -17.85 -23.40 4.42
C ALA A 56 -16.62 -23.82 3.60
N ALA A 57 -15.54 -23.04 3.66
CA ALA A 57 -14.25 -23.37 3.04
C ALA A 57 -13.66 -24.67 3.61
N ASP A 58 -13.59 -24.77 4.94
CA ASP A 58 -13.07 -25.94 5.66
C ASP A 58 -13.88 -27.22 5.36
N ASN A 59 -15.19 -27.07 5.15
CA ASN A 59 -16.08 -28.16 4.79
C ASN A 59 -16.07 -28.51 3.28
N GLY A 60 -15.33 -27.77 2.45
CA GLY A 60 -15.28 -27.98 1.01
C GLY A 60 -16.57 -27.58 0.27
N GLU A 61 -17.34 -26.65 0.84
CA GLU A 61 -18.61 -26.16 0.29
C GLU A 61 -18.42 -25.01 -0.71
N ILE A 62 -17.23 -24.42 -0.76
CA ILE A 62 -16.85 -23.41 -1.75
C ILE A 62 -16.35 -24.12 -3.02
N SER A 63 -16.84 -23.66 -4.18
CA SER A 63 -16.39 -24.15 -5.49
C SER A 63 -14.87 -24.08 -5.62
N GLU A 64 -14.25 -25.13 -6.18
CA GLU A 64 -12.81 -25.17 -6.47
C GLU A 64 -12.37 -24.08 -7.48
N ASP A 65 -13.32 -23.53 -8.25
CA ASP A 65 -13.06 -22.42 -9.18
C ASP A 65 -12.94 -21.05 -8.49
N ILE A 66 -13.28 -20.94 -7.20
CA ILE A 66 -13.21 -19.70 -6.42
C ILE A 66 -11.93 -19.71 -5.57
N SER A 67 -11.14 -18.64 -5.66
CA SER A 67 -10.00 -18.46 -4.76
C SER A 67 -10.51 -18.32 -3.32
N GLN A 68 -10.00 -19.17 -2.44
CA GLN A 68 -10.30 -19.16 -1.00
C GLN A 68 -9.23 -18.38 -0.20
N GLU A 69 -8.38 -17.59 -0.87
CA GLU A 69 -7.32 -16.83 -0.21
C GLU A 69 -7.87 -15.89 0.87
N VAL A 70 -9.02 -15.26 0.62
CA VAL A 70 -9.63 -14.29 1.55
C VAL A 70 -10.08 -14.93 2.87
N VAL A 71 -10.34 -16.24 2.87
CA VAL A 71 -10.73 -17.04 4.05
C VAL A 71 -9.57 -17.88 4.59
N SER A 72 -8.32 -17.62 4.18
CA SER A 72 -7.14 -18.33 4.69
C SER A 72 -6.63 -17.85 6.06
N GLU A 73 -7.35 -16.95 6.74
CA GLU A 73 -6.94 -16.17 7.94
C GLU A 73 -5.72 -15.26 7.73
N ASP A 74 -4.65 -15.81 7.18
CA ASP A 74 -3.36 -15.14 7.00
C ASP A 74 -3.40 -14.02 5.96
N ALA A 75 -4.20 -14.16 4.89
CA ALA A 75 -4.15 -13.21 3.77
C ALA A 75 -4.52 -11.78 4.18
N ILE A 76 -5.69 -11.58 4.79
CA ILE A 76 -6.15 -10.26 5.21
C ILE A 76 -5.28 -9.71 6.35
N TYR A 77 -4.92 -10.57 7.31
CA TYR A 77 -4.04 -10.18 8.41
C TYR A 77 -2.67 -9.67 7.90
N ASN A 78 -2.07 -10.36 6.93
CA ASN A 78 -0.81 -9.93 6.32
C ASN A 78 -0.93 -8.57 5.62
N VAL A 79 -2.05 -8.31 4.96
CA VAL A 79 -2.33 -6.99 4.36
C VAL A 79 -2.45 -5.91 5.44
N MET A 80 -3.10 -6.20 6.58
CA MET A 80 -3.17 -5.27 7.72
C MET A 80 -1.79 -4.90 8.26
N VAL A 81 -0.92 -5.90 8.44
CA VAL A 81 0.46 -5.68 8.89
C VAL A 81 1.23 -4.83 7.86
N GLN A 82 1.15 -5.16 6.57
CA GLN A 82 1.80 -4.39 5.51
C GLN A 82 1.30 -2.94 5.44
N GLN A 83 -0.01 -2.72 5.63
CA GLN A 83 -0.60 -1.38 5.70
C GLN A 83 -0.01 -0.58 6.86
N GLN A 84 0.14 -1.19 8.04
CA GLN A 84 0.72 -0.55 9.21
C GLN A 84 2.20 -0.22 8.99
N GLU A 85 3.00 -1.18 8.52
CA GLU A 85 4.43 -1.00 8.24
C GLU A 85 4.67 0.10 7.20
N THR A 86 3.87 0.11 6.14
CA THR A 86 3.93 1.14 5.09
C THR A 86 3.60 2.51 5.66
N SER A 87 2.58 2.61 6.53
CA SER A 87 2.20 3.86 7.19
C SER A 87 3.32 4.41 8.09
N LEU A 88 4.00 3.54 8.84
CA LEU A 88 5.16 3.92 9.66
C LEU A 88 6.30 4.45 8.79
N ARG A 89 6.62 3.75 7.70
CA ARG A 89 7.64 4.19 6.75
C ARG A 89 7.31 5.55 6.14
N LEU A 90 6.04 5.83 5.82
CA LEU A 90 5.61 7.15 5.34
C LEU A 90 5.84 8.25 6.40
N LEU A 91 5.53 7.99 7.67
CA LEU A 91 5.79 8.92 8.77
C LEU A 91 7.28 9.19 8.95
N GLU A 92 8.12 8.15 8.88
CA GLU A 92 9.58 8.28 8.98
C GLU A 92 10.14 9.15 7.84
N GLN A 93 9.67 8.93 6.60
CA GLN A 93 10.09 9.73 5.46
C GLN A 93 9.61 11.18 5.57
N ALA A 94 8.37 11.41 5.99
CA ALA A 94 7.86 12.75 6.22
C ALA A 94 8.72 13.50 7.26
N LEU A 95 9.04 12.85 8.37
CA LEU A 95 9.89 13.44 9.41
C LEU A 95 11.32 13.67 8.93
N ALA A 96 11.89 12.74 8.16
CA ALA A 96 13.23 12.90 7.59
C ALA A 96 13.29 14.11 6.65
N ASN A 97 12.28 14.28 5.78
CA ASN A 97 12.19 15.40 4.84
C ASN A 97 12.04 16.75 5.56
N LEU A 98 11.25 16.81 6.64
CA LEU A 98 11.06 18.04 7.43
C LEU A 98 12.30 18.45 8.24
N LYS A 99 13.21 17.52 8.51
CA LYS A 99 14.47 17.79 9.22
C LYS A 99 15.61 18.22 8.30
N GLN A 100 15.46 18.05 6.98
CA GLN A 100 16.47 18.51 6.03
C GLN A 100 16.35 20.04 5.84
N PRO A 101 17.47 20.79 5.93
CA PRO A 101 17.49 22.25 5.82
C PRO A 101 17.21 22.76 4.39
#